data_AF-A0ABF7Q8W0-F1
#
_entry.id   AF-A0ABF7Q8W0-F1
#
_cell.length_a   1.000
_cell.length_b   1.000
_cell.length_c   1.000
_cell.angle_alpha   90.00
_cell.angle_beta   90.00
_cell.angle_gamma   90.00
#
_symmetry.space_group_name_H-M   'P 1'
#
loop_
_entity.id
_entity.type
_entity.pdbx_description
1 polymer ?
#
loop_
_entity_poly.entity_id
_entity_poly.type
_entity_poly.pdbx_seq_one_letter_code
_entity_poly.pdbx_strand_id
1 'polypeptide(L)'
;MTHVTLRSEFESLIDPYAPVAQVATGFDFTEGPIWHPIEQYLLFSDMPADVRRRWDATRGVVEMRRPSNKCNGMTYDADLNLIVCEHATSSLVRERPDGRREIVASHVENQELNSPNDVCVHSSGAIYFSDPWYGRMPVYGVERPRQLGFQGVYRVPPGGGAPRLLVDRYLFDQPNGLCFSPDERLLYVNDTVQALIRVFDLGSDGGLSNGRVFASGIRSELEPGVPDGMKCDQRGNVWVTAPGGVWVYAPTGELLGKVRVPELVANLAWGGADFRTLYLTATHSVYAIATKVGPRHEPYMGARSRGAATAGSAASSASSASAPAAPQLASGDMQLDPRRCAMIIQDLQNDVIMDGGAFADSGAPGHAKQQRVVDNVRRLAEVARACGVVIIHVWFVVEPGAPGVTLNAPLFEGLVDSKALVRGSWGAAPVPGLEPRSGDFVVEKMRMSAWEGTRLETILKATGRDILINTGAWTNMSVEHTARTGADKGYFMVVPEDCCSTMNADWHRASINFALQNVAVVTRADAVIKALG
;
A
#
# COMPACT_ATOMS: atom_id res chain seq x y z
N MET A 1 17.35 -5.60 -6.12
CA MET A 1 17.29 -6.86 -6.89
C MET A 1 16.78 -6.52 -8.27
N THR A 2 17.47 -6.90 -9.35
CA THR A 2 17.11 -6.53 -10.72
C THR A 2 16.24 -7.63 -11.35
N HIS A 3 15.22 -7.26 -12.12
CA HIS A 3 14.43 -8.20 -12.90
C HIS A 3 15.27 -8.79 -14.06
N VAL A 4 14.87 -9.94 -14.57
CA VAL A 4 15.63 -10.65 -15.61
C VAL A 4 14.95 -10.45 -16.96
N THR A 5 15.57 -9.67 -17.84
CA THR A 5 15.20 -9.56 -19.25
C THR A 5 15.75 -10.77 -20.02
N LEU A 6 14.88 -11.52 -20.71
CA LEU A 6 15.29 -12.57 -21.67
C LEU A 6 15.01 -12.16 -23.13
N ARG A 7 14.06 -11.24 -23.31
CA ARG A 7 13.62 -10.64 -24.57
C ARG A 7 13.36 -9.15 -24.36
N SER A 8 13.68 -8.31 -25.34
CA SER A 8 13.59 -6.84 -25.21
C SER A 8 12.15 -6.36 -25.00
N GLU A 9 11.16 -7.11 -25.47
CA GLU A 9 9.74 -6.85 -25.28
C GLU A 9 9.37 -6.76 -23.79
N PHE A 10 10.04 -7.51 -22.91
CA PHE A 10 9.84 -7.46 -21.46
C PHE A 10 10.04 -6.05 -20.88
N GLU A 11 11.04 -5.33 -21.39
CA GLU A 11 11.36 -3.97 -20.91
C GLU A 11 10.31 -2.94 -21.31
N SER A 12 9.45 -3.27 -22.28
CA SER A 12 8.28 -2.47 -22.63
C SER A 12 7.10 -2.66 -21.67
N LEU A 13 7.16 -3.68 -20.81
CA LEU A 13 6.12 -4.07 -19.85
C LEU A 13 6.45 -3.61 -18.43
N ILE A 14 7.72 -3.62 -18.07
CA ILE A 14 8.23 -3.21 -16.75
C ILE A 14 9.64 -2.64 -16.91
N ASP A 15 10.03 -1.71 -16.03
CA ASP A 15 11.44 -1.31 -15.94
C ASP A 15 12.24 -2.45 -15.28
N PRO A 16 13.32 -2.98 -15.89
CA PRO A 16 14.14 -4.03 -15.27
C PRO A 16 14.69 -3.67 -13.88
N TYR A 17 14.80 -2.37 -13.59
CA TYR A 17 15.25 -1.82 -12.31
C TYR A 17 14.11 -1.30 -11.43
N ALA A 18 12.85 -1.58 -11.79
CA ALA A 18 11.70 -1.20 -10.97
C ALA A 18 11.88 -1.70 -9.53
N PRO A 19 11.73 -0.82 -8.52
CA PRO A 19 11.91 -1.22 -7.13
C PRO A 19 10.79 -2.18 -6.71
N VAL A 20 11.17 -3.18 -5.91
CA VAL A 20 10.24 -4.12 -5.27
C VAL A 20 9.96 -3.63 -3.86
N ALA A 21 8.86 -2.90 -3.69
CA ALA A 21 8.49 -2.32 -2.40
C ALA A 21 7.68 -3.32 -1.57
N GLN A 22 8.16 -3.67 -0.38
CA GLN A 22 7.36 -4.41 0.60
C GLN A 22 6.38 -3.44 1.26
N VAL A 23 5.07 -3.60 1.00
CA VAL A 23 4.03 -2.68 1.49
C VAL A 23 3.32 -3.19 2.74
N ALA A 24 3.42 -4.49 3.02
CA ALA A 24 2.94 -5.12 4.24
C ALA A 24 3.71 -6.41 4.53
N THR A 25 3.81 -6.80 5.81
CA THR A 25 4.44 -8.07 6.24
C THR A 25 3.86 -8.54 7.58
N GLY A 26 4.23 -9.75 8.01
CA GLY A 26 3.80 -10.36 9.27
C GLY A 26 2.59 -11.29 9.17
N PHE A 27 2.36 -11.89 8.00
CA PHE A 27 1.27 -12.84 7.74
C PHE A 27 1.74 -14.29 7.74
N ASP A 28 0.83 -15.26 7.76
CA ASP A 28 1.21 -16.68 7.70
C ASP A 28 1.40 -17.15 6.25
N PHE A 29 0.42 -16.89 5.39
CA PHE A 29 0.50 -17.14 3.94
C PHE A 29 -0.53 -16.28 3.21
N THR A 30 -0.06 -15.35 2.39
CA THR A 30 -0.90 -14.38 1.67
C THR A 30 -1.30 -14.85 0.29
N GLU A 31 -2.56 -14.62 -0.07
CA GLU A 31 -3.16 -15.09 -1.32
C GLU A 31 -4.22 -14.12 -1.86
N GLY A 32 -4.72 -14.41 -3.07
CA GLY A 32 -5.91 -13.82 -3.67
C GLY A 32 -5.99 -12.30 -3.65
N PRO A 33 -4.95 -11.53 -4.05
CA PRO A 33 -5.00 -10.09 -4.07
C PRO A 33 -6.04 -9.59 -5.09
N ILE A 34 -6.83 -8.59 -4.72
CA ILE A 34 -7.76 -7.91 -5.64
C ILE A 34 -7.88 -6.42 -5.30
N TRP A 35 -7.70 -5.57 -6.30
CA TRP A 35 -7.82 -4.12 -6.15
C TRP A 35 -9.27 -3.65 -6.30
N HIS A 36 -9.76 -2.87 -5.34
CA HIS A 36 -11.05 -2.22 -5.45
C HIS A 36 -10.93 -0.92 -6.25
N PRO A 37 -11.56 -0.81 -7.44
CA PRO A 37 -11.33 0.29 -8.40
C PRO A 37 -11.78 1.67 -7.91
N ILE A 38 -12.80 1.74 -7.05
CA ILE A 38 -13.38 3.02 -6.61
C ILE A 38 -12.77 3.49 -5.30
N GLU A 39 -12.86 2.66 -4.26
CA GLU A 39 -12.29 2.96 -2.94
C GLU A 39 -10.77 2.78 -2.84
N GLN A 40 -10.09 2.32 -3.90
CA GLN A 40 -8.63 2.35 -4.03
C GLN A 40 -7.89 1.63 -2.88
N TYR A 41 -8.27 0.37 -2.64
CA TYR A 41 -7.61 -0.50 -1.67
C TYR A 41 -7.40 -1.90 -2.25
N LEU A 42 -6.43 -2.62 -1.70
CA LEU A 42 -6.17 -4.03 -1.99
C LEU A 42 -6.87 -4.89 -0.94
N LEU A 43 -7.68 -5.86 -1.35
CA LEU A 43 -7.98 -7.02 -0.50
C LEU A 43 -6.99 -8.12 -0.79
N PHE A 44 -6.66 -8.90 0.22
CA PHE A 44 -5.91 -10.15 0.10
C PHE A 44 -6.27 -11.06 1.27
N SER A 45 -6.03 -12.35 1.12
CA SER A 45 -6.21 -13.31 2.20
C SER A 45 -4.90 -13.52 2.96
N ASP A 46 -5.03 -13.80 4.26
CA ASP A 46 -4.00 -14.38 5.12
C ASP A 46 -4.60 -15.72 5.58
N MET A 47 -4.49 -16.69 4.68
CA MET A 47 -5.41 -17.84 4.62
C MET A 47 -5.20 -18.84 5.78
N PRO A 48 -3.96 -19.22 6.17
CA PRO A 48 -3.75 -20.09 7.33
C PRO A 48 -4.32 -19.49 8.62
N ALA A 49 -4.15 -18.17 8.79
CA ALA A 49 -4.68 -17.41 9.92
C ALA A 49 -6.21 -17.21 9.90
N ASP A 50 -6.89 -17.63 8.81
CA ASP A 50 -8.33 -17.49 8.58
C ASP A 50 -8.81 -16.03 8.61
N VAL A 51 -8.05 -15.16 7.92
CA VAL A 51 -8.30 -13.71 7.87
C VAL A 51 -8.37 -13.22 6.45
N ARG A 52 -9.30 -12.30 6.18
CA ARG A 52 -9.23 -11.43 5.01
C ARG A 52 -8.73 -10.06 5.44
N ARG A 53 -7.73 -9.54 4.75
CA ARG A 53 -7.07 -8.27 5.02
C ARG A 53 -7.45 -7.24 3.96
N ARG A 54 -7.37 -5.97 4.34
CA ARG A 54 -7.40 -4.82 3.43
C ARG A 54 -6.13 -4.03 3.65
N TRP A 55 -5.48 -3.63 2.56
CA TRP A 55 -4.39 -2.68 2.58
C TRP A 55 -4.75 -1.47 1.74
N ASP A 56 -4.49 -0.28 2.25
CA ASP A 56 -4.39 0.92 1.45
C ASP A 56 -3.26 1.80 1.98
N ALA A 57 -2.77 2.72 1.13
CA ALA A 57 -1.64 3.56 1.46
C ALA A 57 -1.89 4.48 2.68
N THR A 58 -3.15 4.76 3.03
CA THR A 58 -3.51 5.67 4.12
C THR A 58 -3.58 4.99 5.48
N ARG A 59 -4.09 3.74 5.54
CA ARG A 59 -4.30 3.01 6.79
C ARG A 59 -3.30 1.88 7.02
N GLY A 60 -2.52 1.50 6.02
CA GLY A 60 -1.79 0.26 6.05
C GLY A 60 -2.74 -0.94 6.05
N VAL A 61 -2.38 -2.01 6.75
CA VAL A 61 -3.18 -3.24 6.80
C VAL A 61 -4.20 -3.21 7.92
N VAL A 62 -5.44 -3.54 7.59
CA VAL A 62 -6.54 -3.76 8.54
C VAL A 62 -7.17 -5.14 8.33
N GLU A 63 -7.68 -5.71 9.42
CA GLU A 63 -8.50 -6.93 9.37
C GLU A 63 -9.91 -6.59 8.87
N MET A 64 -10.36 -7.27 7.81
CA MET A 64 -11.70 -7.08 7.24
C MET A 64 -12.70 -8.14 7.70
N ARG A 65 -12.26 -9.39 7.85
CA ARG A 65 -13.14 -10.49 8.23
C ARG A 65 -12.36 -11.62 8.90
N ARG A 66 -12.88 -12.08 10.05
CA ARG A 66 -12.49 -13.29 10.78
C ARG A 66 -13.72 -13.92 11.44
N PRO A 67 -13.96 -15.24 11.29
CA PRO A 67 -13.28 -16.12 10.33
C PRO A 67 -13.61 -15.69 8.90
N SER A 68 -12.61 -15.78 8.01
CA SER A 68 -12.79 -15.56 6.57
C SER A 68 -13.20 -16.84 5.83
N ASN A 69 -13.33 -17.96 6.54
CA ASN A 69 -13.54 -19.32 6.03
C ASN A 69 -12.38 -19.82 5.17
N LYS A 70 -11.15 -19.46 5.56
CA LYS A 70 -9.92 -19.69 4.79
C LYS A 70 -10.12 -19.23 3.34
N CYS A 71 -10.53 -17.96 3.19
CA CYS A 71 -10.71 -17.37 1.87
C CYS A 71 -9.40 -17.43 1.10
N ASN A 72 -9.46 -17.76 -0.18
CA ASN A 72 -8.31 -17.85 -1.07
C ASN A 72 -8.44 -16.81 -2.19
N GLY A 73 -8.54 -17.23 -3.45
CA GLY A 73 -8.71 -16.35 -4.61
C GLY A 73 -9.98 -15.51 -4.54
N MET A 74 -9.87 -14.27 -5.03
CA MET A 74 -10.93 -13.28 -5.02
C MET A 74 -10.95 -12.49 -6.31
N THR A 75 -12.14 -12.06 -6.72
CA THR A 75 -12.34 -11.10 -7.80
C THR A 75 -13.64 -10.32 -7.58
N TYR A 76 -13.91 -9.29 -8.39
CA TYR A 76 -15.20 -8.60 -8.40
C TYR A 76 -15.95 -8.89 -9.69
N ASP A 77 -17.28 -8.95 -9.61
CA ASP A 77 -18.12 -8.81 -10.80
C ASP A 77 -18.29 -7.33 -11.21
N ALA A 78 -18.99 -7.08 -12.32
CA ALA A 78 -19.19 -5.73 -12.86
C ALA A 78 -19.95 -4.78 -11.91
N ASP A 79 -20.67 -5.32 -10.93
CA ASP A 79 -21.43 -4.57 -9.94
C ASP A 79 -20.68 -4.39 -8.60
N LEU A 80 -19.38 -4.76 -8.58
CA LEU A 80 -18.53 -4.77 -7.38
C LEU A 80 -19.05 -5.69 -6.28
N ASN A 81 -19.76 -6.77 -6.63
CA ASN A 81 -19.92 -7.86 -5.68
C ASN A 81 -18.60 -8.65 -5.64
N LEU A 82 -18.07 -8.88 -4.45
CA LEU A 82 -16.86 -9.66 -4.23
C LEU A 82 -17.20 -11.14 -4.40
N ILE A 83 -16.52 -11.81 -5.32
CA ILE A 83 -16.57 -13.26 -5.51
C ILE A 83 -15.37 -13.87 -4.79
N VAL A 84 -15.62 -14.83 -3.91
CA VAL A 84 -14.64 -15.38 -2.98
C VAL A 84 -14.63 -16.90 -3.07
N CYS A 85 -13.44 -17.47 -3.27
CA CYS A 85 -13.16 -18.88 -3.08
C CYS A 85 -12.95 -19.17 -1.59
N GLU A 86 -13.70 -20.10 -1.00
CA GLU A 86 -13.56 -20.47 0.41
C GLU A 86 -13.17 -21.95 0.57
N HIS A 87 -11.98 -22.19 1.13
CA HIS A 87 -11.49 -23.55 1.36
C HIS A 87 -12.26 -24.25 2.48
N ALA A 88 -12.54 -23.55 3.59
CA ALA A 88 -13.13 -24.19 4.76
C ALA A 88 -14.55 -24.72 4.47
N THR A 89 -15.32 -23.99 3.65
CA THR A 89 -16.73 -24.28 3.32
C THR A 89 -16.91 -24.96 1.95
N SER A 90 -15.82 -25.20 1.20
CA SER A 90 -15.86 -25.72 -0.18
C SER A 90 -16.88 -25.02 -1.06
N SER A 91 -16.88 -23.69 -0.99
CA SER A 91 -17.89 -22.88 -1.64
C SER A 91 -17.25 -21.71 -2.38
N LEU A 92 -17.85 -21.39 -3.52
CA LEU A 92 -17.71 -20.11 -4.18
C LEU A 92 -18.85 -19.21 -3.68
N VAL A 93 -18.50 -18.02 -3.19
CA VAL A 93 -19.43 -17.13 -2.51
C VAL A 93 -19.42 -15.76 -3.16
N ARG A 94 -20.58 -15.12 -3.22
CA ARG A 94 -20.74 -13.70 -3.59
C ARG A 94 -21.08 -12.89 -2.35
N GLU A 95 -20.26 -11.90 -2.03
CA GLU A 95 -20.51 -10.88 -1.00
C GLU A 95 -20.86 -9.55 -1.69
N ARG A 96 -22.02 -8.99 -1.36
CA ARG A 96 -22.51 -7.73 -1.93
C ARG A 96 -22.02 -6.55 -1.08
N PRO A 97 -21.92 -5.33 -1.65
CA PRO A 97 -21.53 -4.14 -0.90
C PRO A 97 -22.39 -3.83 0.33
N ASP A 98 -23.66 -4.29 0.34
CA ASP A 98 -24.58 -4.14 1.48
C ASP A 98 -24.39 -5.21 2.58
N GLY A 99 -23.38 -6.07 2.45
CA GLY A 99 -23.06 -7.14 3.39
C GLY A 99 -23.82 -8.44 3.18
N ARG A 100 -24.76 -8.52 2.23
CA ARG A 100 -25.43 -9.79 1.89
C ARG A 100 -24.44 -10.78 1.29
N ARG A 101 -24.58 -12.04 1.69
CA ARG A 101 -23.69 -13.14 1.29
C ARG A 101 -24.50 -14.29 0.69
N GLU A 102 -24.08 -14.78 -0.47
CA GLU A 102 -24.78 -15.79 -1.27
C GLU A 102 -23.82 -16.90 -1.67
N ILE A 103 -24.22 -18.17 -1.54
CA ILE A 103 -23.45 -19.30 -2.09
C ILE A 103 -23.75 -19.36 -3.59
N VAL A 104 -22.71 -19.17 -4.41
CA VAL A 104 -22.79 -19.24 -5.87
C VAL A 104 -22.65 -20.69 -6.33
N ALA A 105 -21.72 -21.43 -5.73
CA ALA A 105 -21.52 -22.85 -6.00
C ALA A 105 -20.94 -23.54 -4.77
N SER A 106 -21.44 -24.73 -4.45
CA SER A 106 -20.88 -25.60 -3.40
C SER A 106 -20.87 -27.08 -3.78
N HIS A 107 -21.65 -27.45 -4.80
CA HIS A 107 -21.79 -28.83 -5.27
C HIS A 107 -21.83 -28.91 -6.79
N VAL A 108 -21.36 -30.02 -7.32
CA VAL A 108 -21.51 -30.45 -8.73
C VAL A 108 -22.04 -31.88 -8.70
N GLU A 109 -23.07 -32.18 -9.49
CA GLU A 109 -23.67 -33.53 -9.53
C GLU A 109 -24.03 -34.07 -8.12
N ASN A 110 -24.51 -33.19 -7.22
CA ASN A 110 -24.81 -33.45 -5.80
C ASN A 110 -23.60 -33.85 -4.93
N GLN A 111 -22.38 -33.72 -5.42
CA GLN A 111 -21.15 -33.92 -4.66
C GLN A 111 -20.53 -32.58 -4.30
N GLU A 112 -20.08 -32.43 -3.05
CA GLU A 112 -19.39 -31.23 -2.58
C GLU A 112 -18.14 -30.96 -3.43
N LEU A 113 -17.91 -29.70 -3.78
CA LEU A 113 -16.65 -29.26 -4.41
C LEU A 113 -15.45 -29.61 -3.51
N ASN A 114 -14.26 -29.75 -4.10
CA ASN A 114 -13.06 -30.02 -3.32
C ASN A 114 -12.73 -28.82 -2.41
N SER A 115 -12.33 -27.72 -3.02
CA SER A 115 -12.00 -26.45 -2.38
C SER A 115 -11.69 -25.44 -3.48
N PRO A 116 -12.68 -24.62 -3.91
CA PRO A 116 -12.44 -23.58 -4.91
C PRO A 116 -11.22 -22.74 -4.54
N ASN A 117 -10.33 -22.47 -5.51
CA ASN A 117 -9.00 -21.92 -5.21
C ASN A 117 -8.79 -20.53 -5.80
N ASP A 118 -8.90 -20.38 -7.12
CA ASP A 118 -8.87 -19.07 -7.79
C ASP A 118 -10.09 -18.89 -8.72
N VAL A 119 -10.39 -17.63 -9.07
CA VAL A 119 -11.62 -17.25 -9.78
C VAL A 119 -11.43 -16.04 -10.70
N CYS A 120 -12.09 -16.08 -11.86
CA CYS A 120 -12.20 -14.93 -12.76
C CYS A 120 -13.63 -14.75 -13.29
N VAL A 121 -13.98 -13.52 -13.69
CA VAL A 121 -15.30 -13.17 -14.23
C VAL A 121 -15.14 -12.75 -15.69
N HIS A 122 -15.94 -13.37 -16.55
CA HIS A 122 -16.04 -13.03 -17.97
C HIS A 122 -16.95 -11.80 -18.15
N SER A 123 -16.76 -11.00 -19.20
CA SER A 123 -17.59 -9.80 -19.47
C SER A 123 -19.09 -10.07 -19.56
N SER A 124 -19.49 -11.30 -19.91
CA SER A 124 -20.89 -11.73 -19.90
C SER A 124 -21.50 -11.90 -18.50
N GLY A 125 -20.70 -11.79 -17.44
CA GLY A 125 -21.09 -12.09 -16.05
C GLY A 125 -21.02 -13.57 -15.67
N ALA A 126 -20.45 -14.43 -16.52
CA ALA A 126 -20.17 -15.82 -16.19
C ALA A 126 -18.94 -15.90 -15.27
N ILE A 127 -18.96 -16.82 -14.30
CA ILE A 127 -17.87 -16.98 -13.33
C ILE A 127 -17.14 -18.29 -13.64
N TYR A 128 -15.81 -18.23 -13.73
CA TYR A 128 -14.94 -19.38 -13.97
C TYR A 128 -14.03 -19.55 -12.76
N PHE A 129 -13.85 -20.78 -12.29
CA PHE A 129 -13.04 -21.05 -11.11
C PHE A 129 -12.38 -22.43 -11.17
N SER A 130 -11.25 -22.57 -10.47
CA SER A 130 -10.54 -23.84 -10.27
C SER A 130 -10.93 -24.49 -8.95
N ASP A 131 -10.96 -25.83 -8.93
CA ASP A 131 -11.32 -26.63 -7.74
C ASP A 131 -10.29 -27.74 -7.46
N PRO A 132 -9.05 -27.36 -7.10
CA PRO A 132 -8.05 -28.28 -6.56
C PRO A 132 -8.46 -28.72 -5.14
N TRP A 133 -7.67 -29.60 -4.53
CA TRP A 133 -7.95 -30.11 -3.18
C TRP A 133 -7.08 -29.51 -2.06
N TYR A 134 -6.38 -28.40 -2.30
CA TYR A 134 -5.54 -27.75 -1.28
C TYR A 134 -6.29 -27.47 0.03
N GLY A 135 -7.56 -27.07 -0.04
CA GLY A 135 -8.41 -26.85 1.14
C GLY A 135 -8.80 -28.11 1.93
N ARG A 136 -8.27 -29.28 1.56
CA ARG A 136 -8.34 -30.54 2.31
C ARG A 136 -7.02 -30.93 2.95
N MET A 137 -5.94 -30.18 2.68
CA MET A 137 -4.65 -30.38 3.32
C MET A 137 -4.60 -29.69 4.69
N PRO A 138 -3.76 -30.17 5.63
CA PRO A 138 -3.43 -29.44 6.84
C PRO A 138 -2.97 -28.02 6.51
N VAL A 139 -3.20 -27.07 7.43
CA VAL A 139 -2.87 -25.63 7.30
C VAL A 139 -3.75 -24.89 6.28
N TYR A 140 -3.89 -25.40 5.06
CA TYR A 140 -4.54 -24.70 3.94
C TYR A 140 -6.07 -24.77 3.97
N GLY A 141 -6.65 -25.59 4.85
CA GLY A 141 -8.08 -25.86 4.82
C GLY A 141 -8.59 -26.58 6.05
N VAL A 142 -9.65 -27.34 5.86
CA VAL A 142 -10.22 -28.25 6.87
C VAL A 142 -10.10 -29.66 6.30
N GLU A 143 -9.33 -30.49 6.98
CA GLU A 143 -9.12 -31.88 6.60
C GLU A 143 -10.44 -32.66 6.68
N ARG A 144 -10.89 -33.16 5.52
CA ARG A 144 -12.07 -34.03 5.40
C ARG A 144 -12.01 -34.83 4.09
N PRO A 145 -12.73 -35.96 3.97
CA PRO A 145 -12.75 -36.74 2.73
C PRO A 145 -13.21 -35.90 1.54
N ARG A 146 -12.57 -36.09 0.38
CA ARG A 146 -13.05 -35.54 -0.89
C ARG A 146 -14.25 -36.35 -1.36
N GLN A 147 -15.28 -35.68 -1.86
CA GLN A 147 -16.41 -36.35 -2.51
C GLN A 147 -16.12 -36.56 -3.99
N LEU A 148 -15.63 -35.51 -4.66
CA LEU A 148 -15.15 -35.61 -6.03
C LEU A 148 -13.85 -36.44 -6.10
N GLY A 149 -13.79 -37.35 -7.05
CA GLY A 149 -12.59 -38.16 -7.35
C GLY A 149 -11.60 -37.50 -8.32
N PHE A 150 -11.77 -36.20 -8.58
CA PHE A 150 -11.00 -35.44 -9.56
C PHE A 150 -10.97 -33.94 -9.21
N GLN A 151 -10.15 -33.15 -9.91
CA GLN A 151 -9.98 -31.71 -9.73
C GLN A 151 -10.44 -31.00 -11.01
N GLY A 152 -11.32 -30.01 -10.86
CA GLY A 152 -12.05 -29.43 -11.99
C GLY A 152 -11.73 -27.97 -12.28
N VAL A 153 -12.07 -27.56 -13.50
CA VAL A 153 -12.27 -26.15 -13.86
C VAL A 153 -13.74 -26.00 -14.23
N TYR A 154 -14.41 -25.08 -13.56
CA TYR A 154 -15.87 -24.95 -13.62
C TYR A 154 -16.31 -23.59 -14.13
N ARG A 155 -17.53 -23.56 -14.66
CA ARG A 155 -18.25 -22.34 -15.02
C ARG A 155 -19.61 -22.27 -14.34
N VAL A 156 -19.93 -21.13 -13.76
CA VAL A 156 -21.29 -20.74 -13.38
C VAL A 156 -21.85 -19.80 -14.47
N PRO A 157 -23.02 -20.10 -15.06
CA PRO A 157 -23.62 -19.23 -16.07
C PRO A 157 -23.94 -17.82 -15.53
N PRO A 158 -24.04 -16.82 -16.42
CA PRO A 158 -24.55 -15.50 -16.04
C PRO A 158 -25.92 -15.60 -15.39
N GLY A 159 -26.14 -14.84 -14.32
CA GLY A 159 -27.40 -14.90 -13.56
C GLY A 159 -27.53 -16.09 -12.59
N GLY A 160 -26.54 -16.99 -12.55
CA GLY A 160 -26.49 -18.13 -11.61
C GLY A 160 -26.84 -19.47 -12.25
N GLY A 161 -27.08 -20.46 -11.40
CA GLY A 161 -27.33 -21.86 -11.80
C GLY A 161 -26.19 -22.80 -11.40
N ALA A 162 -26.36 -24.09 -11.69
CA ALA A 162 -25.38 -25.10 -11.29
C ALA A 162 -24.04 -24.92 -12.02
N PRO A 163 -22.90 -25.07 -11.31
CA PRO A 163 -21.58 -25.10 -11.94
C PRO A 163 -21.47 -26.26 -12.94
N ARG A 164 -20.80 -26.01 -14.07
CA ARG A 164 -20.54 -26.99 -15.14
C ARG A 164 -19.04 -27.24 -15.26
N LEU A 165 -18.65 -28.51 -15.30
CA LEU A 165 -17.26 -28.90 -15.59
C LEU A 165 -16.92 -28.54 -17.04
N LEU A 166 -15.78 -27.89 -17.26
CA LEU A 166 -15.36 -27.39 -18.58
C LEU A 166 -14.30 -28.24 -19.27
N VAL A 167 -13.63 -29.11 -18.53
CA VAL A 167 -12.48 -29.89 -18.98
C VAL A 167 -12.63 -31.35 -18.61
N ASP A 168 -11.87 -32.22 -19.26
CA ASP A 168 -11.81 -33.63 -18.87
C ASP A 168 -11.40 -33.78 -17.41
N ARG A 169 -12.01 -34.75 -16.69
CA ARG A 169 -11.84 -34.96 -15.25
C ARG A 169 -10.37 -35.18 -14.86
N TYR A 170 -9.55 -35.72 -15.75
CA TYR A 170 -8.16 -36.08 -15.45
C TYR A 170 -7.14 -35.21 -16.19
N LEU A 171 -7.56 -34.07 -16.74
CA LEU A 171 -6.65 -33.16 -17.45
C LEU A 171 -5.69 -32.43 -16.50
N PHE A 172 -6.13 -32.15 -15.28
CA PHE A 172 -5.39 -31.40 -14.25
C PHE A 172 -5.16 -32.26 -13.00
N ASP A 173 -3.99 -32.10 -12.40
CA ASP A 173 -3.63 -32.68 -11.10
C ASP A 173 -4.02 -31.72 -9.97
N GLN A 174 -3.69 -30.43 -10.10
CA GLN A 174 -4.07 -29.35 -9.18
C GLN A 174 -4.26 -28.06 -10.01
N PRO A 175 -5.43 -27.86 -10.64
CA PRO A 175 -5.71 -26.63 -11.38
C PRO A 175 -5.70 -25.46 -10.40
N ASN A 176 -5.02 -24.37 -10.75
CA ASN A 176 -4.81 -23.28 -9.81
C ASN A 176 -5.24 -21.94 -10.41
N GLY A 177 -4.32 -21.01 -10.70
CA GLY A 177 -4.67 -19.73 -11.32
C GLY A 177 -5.31 -19.87 -12.70
N LEU A 178 -6.18 -18.92 -13.04
CA LEU A 178 -6.83 -18.81 -14.35
C LEU A 178 -7.08 -17.35 -14.75
N CYS A 179 -6.97 -17.05 -16.04
CA CYS A 179 -7.25 -15.71 -16.58
C CYS A 179 -7.64 -15.77 -18.06
N PHE A 180 -8.40 -14.77 -18.53
CA PHE A 180 -8.77 -14.64 -19.93
C PHE A 180 -7.71 -13.86 -20.73
N SER A 181 -7.67 -14.05 -22.05
CA SER A 181 -7.06 -13.08 -22.97
C SER A 181 -7.83 -11.75 -22.96
N PRO A 182 -7.24 -10.65 -23.47
CA PRO A 182 -7.90 -9.34 -23.50
C PRO A 182 -9.20 -9.31 -24.30
N ASP A 183 -9.31 -10.14 -25.33
CA ASP A 183 -10.50 -10.29 -26.17
C ASP A 183 -11.46 -11.40 -25.69
N GLU A 184 -11.14 -12.03 -24.54
CA GLU A 184 -11.87 -13.14 -23.93
C GLU A 184 -12.11 -14.35 -24.84
N ARG A 185 -11.29 -14.52 -25.89
CA ARG A 185 -11.36 -15.70 -26.77
C ARG A 185 -10.54 -16.87 -26.28
N LEU A 186 -9.65 -16.65 -25.31
CA LEU A 186 -8.81 -17.67 -24.71
C LEU A 186 -8.98 -17.68 -23.20
N LEU A 187 -9.00 -18.88 -22.62
CA LEU A 187 -8.86 -19.08 -21.18
C LEU A 187 -7.55 -19.81 -20.91
N TYR A 188 -6.70 -19.20 -20.09
CA TYR A 188 -5.50 -19.81 -19.56
C TYR A 188 -5.82 -20.43 -18.20
N VAL A 189 -5.34 -21.65 -17.96
CA VAL A 189 -5.40 -22.32 -16.65
C VAL A 189 -4.07 -22.99 -16.40
N ASN A 190 -3.47 -22.76 -15.23
CA ASN A 190 -2.24 -23.44 -14.87
C ASN A 190 -2.48 -24.66 -13.98
N ASP A 191 -1.44 -25.48 -13.88
CA ASP A 191 -1.40 -26.63 -12.98
C ASP A 191 -0.12 -26.57 -12.16
N THR A 192 -0.28 -26.52 -10.84
CA THR A 192 0.83 -26.40 -9.91
C THR A 192 1.70 -27.66 -9.88
N VAL A 193 1.11 -28.86 -9.96
CA VAL A 193 1.84 -30.13 -9.89
C VAL A 193 2.51 -30.43 -11.22
N GLN A 194 1.80 -30.27 -12.35
CA GLN A 194 2.37 -30.47 -13.68
C GLN A 194 3.33 -29.33 -14.08
N ALA A 195 3.32 -28.21 -13.35
CA ALA A 195 4.17 -27.02 -13.55
C ALA A 195 4.11 -26.47 -14.99
N LEU A 196 2.88 -26.29 -15.48
CA LEU A 196 2.59 -25.82 -16.82
C LEU A 196 1.36 -24.89 -16.85
N ILE A 197 1.19 -24.19 -17.96
CA ILE A 197 -0.02 -23.43 -18.32
C ILE A 197 -0.63 -24.09 -19.54
N ARG A 198 -1.94 -24.35 -19.49
CA ARG A 198 -2.76 -24.71 -20.65
C ARG A 198 -3.55 -23.50 -21.11
N VAL A 199 -3.80 -23.44 -22.41
CA VAL A 199 -4.69 -22.46 -23.03
C VAL A 199 -5.78 -23.19 -23.80
N PHE A 200 -7.00 -22.66 -23.75
CA PHE A 200 -8.17 -23.18 -24.41
C PHE A 200 -8.83 -22.08 -25.23
N ASP A 201 -9.46 -22.47 -26.34
CA ASP A 201 -10.33 -21.57 -27.07
C ASP A 201 -11.69 -21.50 -26.35
N LEU A 202 -12.15 -20.28 -26.06
CA LEU A 202 -13.43 -20.01 -25.40
C LEU A 202 -14.53 -19.82 -26.46
N GLY A 203 -15.48 -20.74 -26.47
CA GLY A 203 -16.65 -20.68 -27.34
C GLY A 203 -17.66 -19.62 -26.89
N SER A 204 -18.49 -19.15 -27.83
CA SER A 204 -19.56 -18.18 -27.54
C SER A 204 -20.63 -18.69 -26.56
N ASP A 205 -20.75 -20.02 -26.39
CA ASP A 205 -21.59 -20.68 -25.39
C ASP A 205 -20.93 -20.74 -23.99
N GLY A 206 -19.67 -20.30 -23.89
CA GLY A 206 -18.84 -20.33 -22.70
C GLY A 206 -18.10 -21.66 -22.47
N GLY A 207 -18.16 -22.60 -23.41
CA GLY A 207 -17.43 -23.86 -23.37
C GLY A 207 -15.95 -23.71 -23.76
N LEU A 208 -15.12 -24.69 -23.36
CA LEU A 208 -13.70 -24.73 -23.69
C LEU A 208 -13.43 -25.81 -24.75
N SER A 209 -12.54 -25.49 -25.70
CA SER A 209 -12.10 -26.42 -26.75
C SER A 209 -10.63 -26.22 -27.09
N ASN A 210 -10.06 -27.09 -27.94
CA ASN A 210 -8.69 -26.97 -28.48
C ASN A 210 -7.60 -26.74 -27.41
N GLY A 211 -7.73 -27.44 -26.28
CA GLY A 211 -6.79 -27.36 -25.17
C GLY A 211 -5.38 -27.75 -25.59
N ARG A 212 -4.41 -26.88 -25.28
CA ARG A 212 -3.00 -27.08 -25.62
C ARG A 212 -2.09 -26.53 -24.53
N VAL A 213 -0.88 -27.06 -24.43
CA VAL A 213 0.15 -26.51 -23.54
C VAL A 213 0.63 -25.17 -24.10
N PHE A 214 0.53 -24.12 -23.30
CA PHE A 214 0.99 -22.77 -23.63
C PHE A 214 2.43 -22.56 -23.17
N ALA A 215 2.74 -22.99 -21.94
CA ALA A 215 4.07 -22.97 -21.36
C ALA A 215 4.24 -24.17 -20.43
N SER A 216 5.45 -24.71 -20.30
CA SER A 216 5.76 -25.87 -19.45
C SER A 216 7.14 -25.75 -18.83
N GLY A 217 7.41 -26.56 -17.81
CA GLY A 217 8.72 -26.57 -17.15
C GLY A 217 8.93 -25.35 -16.27
N ILE A 218 7.86 -24.82 -15.67
CA ILE A 218 7.89 -23.67 -14.76
C ILE A 218 8.41 -24.13 -13.39
N ARG A 219 9.69 -24.51 -13.37
CA ARG A 219 10.39 -25.08 -12.21
C ARG A 219 11.83 -24.57 -12.16
N SER A 220 12.43 -24.64 -10.97
CA SER A 220 13.84 -24.34 -10.73
C SER A 220 14.33 -25.23 -9.60
N GLU A 221 15.57 -25.71 -9.72
CA GLU A 221 16.26 -26.41 -8.62
C GLU A 221 16.90 -25.41 -7.63
N LEU A 222 17.06 -24.15 -8.05
CA LEU A 222 17.80 -23.13 -7.30
C LEU A 222 16.88 -22.14 -6.59
N GLU A 223 15.63 -22.01 -7.02
CA GLU A 223 14.73 -20.95 -6.58
C GLU A 223 13.35 -21.53 -6.23
N PRO A 224 12.76 -21.16 -5.09
CA PRO A 224 11.45 -21.63 -4.70
C PRO A 224 10.35 -20.97 -5.55
N GLY A 225 9.25 -21.70 -5.75
CA GLY A 225 8.07 -21.22 -6.46
C GLY A 225 7.59 -22.21 -7.51
N VAL A 226 6.30 -22.10 -7.85
CA VAL A 226 5.57 -22.93 -8.81
C VAL A 226 4.48 -22.06 -9.45
N PRO A 227 3.90 -22.45 -10.59
CA PRO A 227 2.73 -21.77 -11.12
C PRO A 227 1.54 -21.90 -10.17
N ASP A 228 1.05 -20.75 -9.74
CA ASP A 228 -0.05 -20.59 -8.78
C ASP A 228 -1.00 -19.47 -9.28
N GLY A 229 -1.04 -18.29 -8.69
CA GLY A 229 -1.77 -17.16 -9.24
C GLY A 229 -1.26 -16.69 -10.60
N MET A 230 -2.17 -16.31 -11.50
CA MET A 230 -1.80 -15.70 -12.79
C MET A 230 -2.83 -14.69 -13.30
N LYS A 231 -2.36 -13.76 -14.15
CA LYS A 231 -3.17 -12.71 -14.77
C LYS A 231 -2.67 -12.41 -16.19
N CYS A 232 -3.54 -11.84 -17.02
CA CYS A 232 -3.20 -11.40 -18.37
C CYS A 232 -3.19 -9.87 -18.44
N ASP A 233 -2.17 -9.30 -19.09
CA ASP A 233 -2.07 -7.87 -19.28
C ASP A 233 -2.84 -7.37 -20.51
N GLN A 234 -3.03 -6.04 -20.64
CA GLN A 234 -3.77 -5.44 -21.76
C GLN A 234 -3.15 -5.69 -23.15
N ARG A 235 -1.92 -6.21 -23.24
CA ARG A 235 -1.25 -6.58 -24.49
C ARG A 235 -1.29 -8.09 -24.77
N GLY A 236 -1.91 -8.87 -23.87
CA GLY A 236 -2.08 -10.31 -24.02
C GLY A 236 -0.93 -11.14 -23.43
N ASN A 237 0.03 -10.54 -22.73
CA ASN A 237 1.07 -11.33 -22.05
C ASN A 237 0.49 -11.97 -20.79
N VAL A 238 0.95 -13.18 -20.47
CA VAL A 238 0.52 -13.94 -19.29
C VAL A 238 1.60 -13.81 -18.21
N TRP A 239 1.20 -13.30 -17.06
CA TRP A 239 2.04 -13.12 -15.87
C TRP A 239 1.64 -14.17 -14.85
N VAL A 240 2.55 -15.09 -14.52
CA VAL A 240 2.29 -16.23 -13.63
C VAL A 240 3.32 -16.27 -12.53
N THR A 241 2.89 -16.55 -11.29
CA THR A 241 3.84 -16.86 -10.23
C THR A 241 4.69 -18.07 -10.60
N ALA A 242 5.95 -18.06 -10.19
CA ALA A 242 6.94 -19.00 -10.68
C ALA A 242 8.19 -18.96 -9.79
N PRO A 243 9.16 -19.87 -9.99
CA PRO A 243 10.42 -19.81 -9.26
C PRO A 243 11.06 -18.42 -9.25
N GLY A 244 11.32 -17.89 -8.06
CA GLY A 244 11.98 -16.60 -7.84
C GLY A 244 11.13 -15.35 -8.13
N GLY A 245 9.81 -15.49 -8.29
CA GLY A 245 8.88 -14.36 -8.43
C GLY A 245 7.75 -14.62 -9.44
N VAL A 246 7.72 -13.84 -10.52
CA VAL A 246 6.71 -13.95 -11.60
C VAL A 246 7.42 -14.09 -12.94
N TRP A 247 6.99 -15.05 -13.76
CA TRP A 247 7.46 -15.23 -15.13
C TRP A 247 6.44 -14.65 -16.10
N VAL A 248 6.93 -13.93 -17.12
CA VAL A 248 6.07 -13.21 -18.07
C VAL A 248 6.23 -13.80 -19.47
N TYR A 249 5.14 -14.31 -20.01
CA TYR A 249 5.08 -14.97 -21.31
C TYR A 249 4.34 -14.12 -22.34
N ALA A 250 4.90 -14.02 -23.54
CA ALA A 250 4.22 -13.43 -24.69
C ALA A 250 2.96 -14.21 -25.07
N PRO A 251 1.99 -13.62 -25.80
CA PRO A 251 0.81 -14.34 -26.31
C PRO A 251 1.13 -15.60 -27.13
N THR A 252 2.36 -15.70 -27.65
CA THR A 252 2.88 -16.86 -28.39
C THR A 252 3.32 -18.02 -27.50
N GLY A 253 3.44 -17.83 -26.19
CA GLY A 253 4.00 -18.79 -25.24
C GLY A 253 5.50 -18.62 -24.99
N GLU A 254 6.16 -17.64 -25.62
CA GLU A 254 7.58 -17.37 -25.40
C GLU A 254 7.82 -16.65 -24.07
N LEU A 255 8.78 -17.11 -23.27
CA LEU A 255 9.16 -16.46 -22.02
C LEU A 255 9.95 -15.17 -22.29
N LEU A 256 9.37 -14.02 -21.93
CA LEU A 256 9.95 -12.70 -22.14
C LEU A 256 10.94 -12.30 -21.04
N GLY A 257 10.62 -12.63 -19.79
CA GLY A 257 11.43 -12.23 -18.64
C GLY A 257 10.85 -12.69 -17.31
N LYS A 258 11.55 -12.32 -16.23
CA LYS A 258 11.20 -12.69 -14.86
C LYS A 258 11.22 -11.47 -13.94
N VAL A 259 10.09 -11.18 -13.32
CA VAL A 259 9.97 -10.21 -12.24
C VAL A 259 10.44 -10.89 -10.97
N ARG A 260 11.53 -10.37 -10.41
CA ARG A 260 12.15 -10.89 -9.20
C ARG A 260 11.47 -10.36 -7.94
N VAL A 261 11.18 -11.24 -6.99
CA VAL A 261 10.61 -10.90 -5.67
C VAL A 261 11.37 -11.70 -4.61
N PRO A 262 11.70 -11.12 -3.44
CA PRO A 262 12.56 -11.78 -2.45
C PRO A 262 11.87 -12.90 -1.64
N GLU A 263 10.65 -13.27 -2.01
CA GLU A 263 9.80 -14.21 -1.27
C GLU A 263 8.96 -15.05 -2.26
N LEU A 264 8.53 -16.25 -1.84
CA LEU A 264 7.70 -17.12 -2.67
C LEU A 264 6.36 -16.43 -2.94
N VAL A 265 6.12 -16.08 -4.20
CA VAL A 265 4.90 -15.40 -4.62
C VAL A 265 3.79 -16.41 -4.85
N ALA A 266 2.65 -16.21 -4.21
CA ALA A 266 1.47 -17.05 -4.35
C ALA A 266 0.53 -16.49 -5.43
N ASN A 267 0.33 -15.16 -5.48
CA ASN A 267 -0.59 -14.56 -6.45
C ASN A 267 -0.27 -13.08 -6.75
N LEU A 268 -0.97 -12.51 -7.73
CA LEU A 268 -0.76 -11.15 -8.24
C LEU A 268 -2.03 -10.49 -8.76
N ALA A 269 -2.11 -9.17 -8.62
CA ALA A 269 -3.14 -8.34 -9.23
C ALA A 269 -2.65 -6.92 -9.48
N TRP A 270 -3.10 -6.30 -10.58
CA TRP A 270 -2.86 -4.88 -10.79
C TRP A 270 -3.84 -4.02 -9.98
N GLY A 271 -3.33 -2.91 -9.48
CA GLY A 271 -4.07 -1.88 -8.77
C GLY A 271 -3.40 -0.52 -8.89
N GLY A 272 -3.71 0.36 -7.95
CA GLY A 272 -3.42 1.79 -8.06
C GLY A 272 -4.45 2.51 -8.94
N ALA A 273 -4.42 3.84 -8.90
CA ALA A 273 -5.42 4.68 -9.58
C ALA A 273 -5.42 4.51 -11.11
N ASP A 274 -4.30 4.11 -11.68
CA ASP A 274 -4.08 3.92 -13.12
C ASP A 274 -3.93 2.44 -13.53
N PHE A 275 -4.10 1.52 -12.57
CA PHE A 275 -3.84 0.09 -12.75
C PHE A 275 -2.42 -0.25 -13.25
N ARG A 276 -1.41 0.55 -12.89
CA ARG A 276 0.00 0.31 -13.24
C ARG A 276 0.85 -0.18 -12.06
N THR A 277 0.28 -0.38 -10.89
CA THR A 277 0.98 -1.04 -9.77
C THR A 277 0.63 -2.51 -9.73
N LEU A 278 1.62 -3.38 -9.88
CA LEU A 278 1.48 -4.81 -9.69
C LEU A 278 1.66 -5.14 -8.22
N TYR A 279 0.60 -5.58 -7.56
CA TYR A 279 0.63 -6.12 -6.20
C TYR A 279 0.85 -7.62 -6.24
N LEU A 280 1.70 -8.12 -5.34
CA LEU A 280 2.04 -9.52 -5.22
C LEU A 280 1.87 -9.98 -3.78
N THR A 281 1.09 -11.02 -3.55
CA THR A 281 1.02 -11.73 -2.27
C THR A 281 2.09 -12.80 -2.26
N ALA A 282 3.00 -12.73 -1.29
CA ALA A 282 4.16 -13.60 -1.24
C ALA A 282 4.40 -14.05 0.20
N THR A 283 4.00 -15.29 0.49
CA THR A 283 4.04 -15.92 1.82
C THR A 283 3.68 -14.94 2.94
N HIS A 284 4.64 -14.34 3.63
CA HIS A 284 4.44 -13.50 4.81
C HIS A 284 4.19 -12.02 4.50
N SER A 285 4.24 -11.62 3.23
CA SER A 285 4.28 -10.21 2.82
C SER A 285 3.43 -9.89 1.59
N VAL A 286 3.15 -8.60 1.42
CA VAL A 286 2.62 -8.05 0.17
C VAL A 286 3.65 -7.10 -0.41
N TYR A 287 3.95 -7.26 -1.70
CA TYR A 287 4.86 -6.39 -2.45
C TYR A 287 4.11 -5.58 -3.50
N ALA A 288 4.64 -4.43 -3.86
CA ALA A 288 4.15 -3.57 -4.93
C ALA A 288 5.30 -3.20 -5.86
N ILE A 289 5.05 -3.30 -7.17
CA ILE A 289 6.02 -2.99 -8.23
C ILE A 289 5.34 -2.14 -9.30
N ALA A 290 5.97 -1.03 -9.68
CA ALA A 290 5.48 -0.22 -10.79
C ALA A 290 5.70 -0.94 -12.12
N THR A 291 4.68 -0.94 -12.98
CA THR A 291 4.71 -1.56 -14.31
C THR A 291 4.35 -0.54 -15.39
N LYS A 292 4.82 -0.76 -16.61
CA LYS A 292 4.47 0.06 -17.78
C LYS A 292 3.18 -0.42 -18.43
N VAL A 293 2.75 -1.64 -18.12
CA VAL A 293 1.53 -2.29 -18.62
C VAL A 293 0.49 -2.42 -17.49
N GLY A 294 -0.80 -2.36 -17.82
CA GLY A 294 -1.88 -2.65 -16.88
C GLY A 294 -2.50 -4.02 -17.19
N PRO A 295 -3.47 -4.47 -16.38
CA PRO A 295 -4.20 -5.70 -16.64
C PRO A 295 -5.01 -5.59 -17.92
N ARG A 296 -5.49 -6.71 -18.46
CA ARG A 296 -6.63 -6.65 -19.39
C ARG A 296 -7.80 -5.90 -18.74
N HIS A 297 -8.73 -5.41 -19.54
CA HIS A 297 -9.91 -4.74 -18.98
C HIS A 297 -10.82 -5.76 -18.29
N GLU A 298 -10.77 -5.81 -16.96
CA GLU A 298 -11.62 -6.66 -16.13
C GLU A 298 -13.02 -6.04 -15.98
N PRO A 299 -14.10 -6.83 -15.84
CA PRO A 299 -15.47 -6.30 -15.78
C PRO A 299 -15.68 -5.25 -14.69
N TYR A 300 -15.03 -5.42 -13.52
CA TYR A 300 -15.16 -4.52 -12.38
C TYR A 300 -14.49 -3.16 -12.58
N MET A 301 -13.57 -3.02 -13.54
CA MET A 301 -12.83 -1.76 -13.76
C MET A 301 -13.70 -0.63 -14.29
N GLY A 302 -14.79 -0.98 -14.98
CA GLY A 302 -15.75 -0.01 -15.50
C GLY A 302 -16.82 0.43 -14.48
N ALA A 303 -16.82 -0.14 -13.28
CA ALA A 303 -17.83 0.18 -12.27
C ALA A 303 -17.72 1.65 -11.84
N ARG A 304 -18.84 2.38 -11.94
CA ARG A 304 -18.97 3.75 -11.43
C ARG A 304 -19.55 3.69 -10.02
N SER A 305 -19.24 4.68 -9.18
CA SER A 305 -19.89 4.81 -7.86
C SER A 305 -21.40 4.92 -8.10
N ARG A 306 -22.16 3.89 -7.68
CA ARG A 306 -23.61 3.99 -7.67
C ARG A 306 -23.94 5.04 -6.61
N GLY A 307 -24.32 6.24 -7.08
CA GLY A 307 -24.78 7.32 -6.22
C GLY A 307 -25.83 6.80 -5.25
N ALA A 308 -25.72 7.21 -3.99
CA ALA A 308 -26.60 6.82 -2.91
C ALA A 308 -28.07 6.85 -3.36
N ALA A 309 -28.63 5.67 -3.60
CA ALA A 309 -30.05 5.52 -3.84
C ALA A 309 -30.76 5.85 -2.53
N THR A 310 -31.59 6.89 -2.59
CA THR A 310 -32.49 7.36 -1.55
C THR A 310 -33.33 6.20 -1.01
N ALA A 311 -32.95 5.66 0.15
CA ALA A 311 -33.81 4.81 0.97
C ALA A 311 -34.38 5.65 2.11
N GLY A 312 -35.72 5.68 2.18
CA GLY A 312 -36.52 6.58 3.00
C GLY A 312 -36.26 6.52 4.50
N SER A 313 -36.55 7.66 5.12
CA SER A 313 -36.51 7.89 6.55
C SER A 313 -37.39 6.93 7.34
N ALA A 314 -36.80 6.28 8.34
CA ALA A 314 -37.48 5.97 9.60
C ALA A 314 -36.46 6.16 10.73
N ALA A 315 -36.71 7.17 11.55
CA ALA A 315 -35.86 7.57 12.66
C ALA A 315 -35.88 6.52 13.79
N SER A 316 -34.72 6.23 14.35
CA SER A 316 -34.59 5.89 15.77
C SER A 316 -33.32 6.53 16.33
N SER A 317 -33.54 7.38 17.32
CA SER A 317 -32.56 8.18 18.03
C SER A 317 -31.81 7.34 19.05
N ALA A 318 -30.49 7.23 18.91
CA ALA A 318 -29.59 6.95 20.02
C ALA A 318 -28.29 7.73 19.80
N SER A 319 -28.06 8.70 20.68
CA SER A 319 -26.88 9.57 20.69
C SER A 319 -25.64 8.78 21.10
N SER A 320 -24.67 8.66 20.19
CA SER A 320 -23.26 8.47 20.56
C SER A 320 -22.49 9.68 20.06
N ALA A 321 -21.75 10.34 20.97
CA ALA A 321 -20.88 11.44 20.62
C ALA A 321 -19.80 10.91 19.66
N SER A 322 -19.85 11.34 18.41
CA SER A 322 -18.84 11.00 17.40
C SER A 322 -17.51 11.66 17.77
N ALA A 323 -16.44 10.87 17.81
CA ALA A 323 -15.08 11.39 17.72
C ALA A 323 -14.96 12.30 16.47
N PRO A 324 -14.20 13.41 16.53
CA PRO A 324 -14.06 14.30 15.39
C PRO A 324 -13.50 13.53 14.19
N ALA A 325 -14.11 13.69 13.03
CA ALA A 325 -13.72 13.03 11.79
C ALA A 325 -12.22 13.26 11.50
N ALA A 326 -11.53 12.22 11.04
CA ALA A 326 -10.19 12.37 10.48
C ALA A 326 -10.20 13.43 9.36
N PRO A 327 -9.18 14.28 9.26
CA PRO A 327 -9.12 15.30 8.21
C PRO A 327 -9.33 14.64 6.83
N GLN A 328 -10.35 15.13 6.12
CA GLN A 328 -10.72 14.62 4.80
C GLN A 328 -9.74 15.16 3.76
N LEU A 329 -8.98 14.27 3.13
CA LEU A 329 -8.36 14.55 1.84
C LEU A 329 -9.45 14.43 0.77
N ALA A 330 -10.24 15.49 0.61
CA ALA A 330 -11.22 15.57 -0.46
C ALA A 330 -10.49 15.71 -1.80
N SER A 331 -10.83 14.85 -2.76
CA SER A 331 -10.55 14.95 -4.21
C SER A 331 -9.56 16.06 -4.63
N GLY A 332 -8.26 15.79 -4.53
CA GLY A 332 -7.21 16.57 -5.18
C GLY A 332 -6.78 17.89 -4.53
N ASP A 333 -7.47 18.38 -3.49
CA ASP A 333 -7.07 19.59 -2.76
C ASP A 333 -7.12 19.33 -1.24
N MET A 334 -5.96 19.38 -0.58
CA MET A 334 -5.83 19.24 0.88
C MET A 334 -6.59 20.38 1.59
N GLN A 335 -7.36 20.06 2.65
CA GLN A 335 -7.98 21.04 3.55
C GLN A 335 -7.54 20.79 4.99
N LEU A 336 -7.16 21.84 5.70
CA LEU A 336 -6.70 21.79 7.09
C LEU A 336 -7.58 22.70 7.94
N ASP A 337 -8.24 22.17 8.98
CA ASP A 337 -8.94 22.99 9.98
C ASP A 337 -7.89 23.70 10.85
N PRO A 338 -7.76 25.04 10.78
CA PRO A 338 -6.73 25.75 11.53
C PRO A 338 -6.86 25.56 13.05
N ARG A 339 -8.08 25.28 13.54
CA ARG A 339 -8.35 25.02 14.96
C ARG A 339 -7.86 23.66 15.43
N ARG A 340 -7.43 22.78 14.53
CA ARG A 340 -6.82 21.49 14.88
C ARG A 340 -5.31 21.49 14.66
N CYS A 341 -4.80 22.52 14.00
CA CYS A 341 -3.40 22.60 13.60
C CYS A 341 -2.53 23.26 14.66
N ALA A 342 -1.32 22.72 14.82
CA ALA A 342 -0.18 23.47 15.30
C ALA A 342 0.94 23.42 14.24
N MET A 343 1.68 24.51 14.11
CA MET A 343 2.87 24.57 13.27
C MET A 343 4.11 24.53 14.15
N ILE A 344 5.01 23.59 13.86
CA ILE A 344 6.31 23.45 14.50
C ILE A 344 7.35 24.15 13.63
N ILE A 345 8.11 25.06 14.25
CA ILE A 345 9.31 25.68 13.68
C ILE A 345 10.49 25.18 14.51
N GLN A 346 11.20 24.17 14.00
CA GLN A 346 12.27 23.52 14.76
C GLN A 346 13.67 23.75 14.18
N ASP A 347 14.62 24.00 15.07
CA ASP A 347 16.06 24.08 14.79
C ASP A 347 16.45 25.07 13.68
N LEU A 348 15.60 26.05 13.36
CA LEU A 348 15.94 27.19 12.49
C LEU A 348 16.67 28.27 13.31
N GLN A 349 17.79 27.87 13.90
CA GLN A 349 18.69 28.70 14.72
C GLN A 349 19.96 29.05 13.92
N ASN A 350 20.64 30.13 14.31
CA ASN A 350 21.78 30.67 13.55
C ASN A 350 22.90 29.64 13.33
N ASP A 351 23.21 28.83 14.34
CA ASP A 351 24.26 27.81 14.20
C ASP A 351 23.96 26.75 13.14
N VAL A 352 22.69 26.55 12.80
CA VAL A 352 22.26 25.45 11.93
C VAL A 352 22.20 25.86 10.46
N ILE A 353 21.66 27.05 10.18
CA ILE A 353 21.31 27.45 8.81
C ILE A 353 21.84 28.82 8.37
N MET A 354 22.63 29.52 9.19
CA MET A 354 23.26 30.78 8.81
C MET A 354 24.75 30.62 8.54
N ASP A 355 25.27 31.51 7.68
CA ASP A 355 26.72 31.62 7.50
C ASP A 355 27.38 32.07 8.80
N GLY A 356 28.53 31.48 9.14
CA GLY A 356 29.24 31.77 10.39
C GLY A 356 28.68 31.04 11.63
N GLY A 357 27.61 30.25 11.47
CA GLY A 357 27.12 29.34 12.49
C GLY A 357 28.04 28.12 12.69
N ALA A 358 27.92 27.45 13.83
CA ALA A 358 28.74 26.28 14.17
C ALA A 358 28.63 25.12 13.16
N PHE A 359 27.50 25.01 12.44
CA PHE A 359 27.29 24.00 11.38
C PHE A 359 27.36 24.60 9.97
N ALA A 360 28.05 25.73 9.78
CA ALA A 360 28.15 26.40 8.48
C ALA A 360 28.63 25.46 7.37
N ASP A 361 29.59 24.58 7.68
CA ASP A 361 30.23 23.66 6.73
C ASP A 361 29.44 22.34 6.53
N SER A 362 28.33 22.15 7.24
CA SER A 362 27.50 20.94 7.09
C SER A 362 26.76 20.85 5.75
N GLY A 363 26.68 21.97 5.02
CA GLY A 363 25.86 22.14 3.83
C GLY A 363 24.41 22.56 4.11
N ALA A 364 23.94 22.48 5.36
CA ALA A 364 22.58 22.87 5.75
C ALA A 364 22.23 24.35 5.46
N PRO A 365 23.12 25.34 5.68
CA PRO A 365 22.86 26.73 5.27
C PRO A 365 22.72 26.88 3.75
N GLY A 366 23.59 26.21 2.99
CA GLY A 366 23.58 26.26 1.52
C GLY A 366 22.29 25.69 0.96
N HIS A 367 21.87 24.53 1.44
CA HIS A 367 20.61 23.90 1.08
C HIS A 367 19.38 24.72 1.54
N ALA A 368 19.44 25.33 2.73
CA ALA A 368 18.37 26.20 3.23
C ALA A 368 18.14 27.42 2.31
N LYS A 369 19.23 28.01 1.80
CA LYS A 369 19.18 29.10 0.81
C LYS A 369 18.61 28.63 -0.53
N GLN A 370 19.05 27.47 -1.03
CA GLN A 370 18.55 26.90 -2.28
C GLN A 370 17.03 26.66 -2.23
N GLN A 371 16.53 26.15 -1.11
CA GLN A 371 15.11 25.88 -0.90
C GLN A 371 14.30 27.12 -0.47
N ARG A 372 14.96 28.23 -0.13
CA ARG A 372 14.35 29.44 0.44
C ARG A 372 13.59 29.17 1.75
N VAL A 373 14.14 28.31 2.61
CA VAL A 373 13.46 27.83 3.83
C VAL A 373 13.00 28.97 4.73
N VAL A 374 13.85 29.97 4.99
CA VAL A 374 13.50 31.09 5.89
C VAL A 374 12.30 31.88 5.35
N ASP A 375 12.28 32.18 4.05
CA ASP A 375 11.16 32.88 3.41
C ASP A 375 9.87 32.05 3.42
N ASN A 376 9.98 30.75 3.08
CA ASN A 376 8.83 29.85 3.02
C ASN A 376 8.21 29.65 4.40
N VAL A 377 9.03 29.40 5.42
CA VAL A 377 8.58 29.24 6.81
C VAL A 377 7.97 30.53 7.34
N ARG A 378 8.59 31.70 7.08
CA ARG A 378 8.06 32.99 7.51
C ARG A 378 6.68 33.25 6.91
N ARG A 379 6.54 33.05 5.59
CA ARG A 379 5.27 33.22 4.87
C ARG A 379 4.19 32.25 5.37
N LEU A 380 4.54 30.98 5.54
CA LEU A 380 3.63 29.97 6.06
C LEU A 380 3.20 30.29 7.50
N ALA A 381 4.13 30.71 8.36
CA ALA A 381 3.84 31.09 9.75
C ALA A 381 3.00 32.36 9.87
N GLU A 382 3.08 33.29 8.91
CA GLU A 382 2.21 34.47 8.86
C GLU A 382 0.77 34.08 8.54
N VAL A 383 0.55 33.24 7.51
CA VAL A 383 -0.78 32.72 7.17
C VAL A 383 -1.32 31.86 8.31
N ALA A 384 -0.51 30.96 8.87
CA ALA A 384 -0.90 30.08 9.96
C ALA A 384 -1.40 30.89 11.18
N ARG A 385 -0.69 31.96 11.56
CA ARG A 385 -1.15 32.86 12.64
C ARG A 385 -2.45 33.57 12.28
N ALA A 386 -2.59 34.06 11.05
CA ALA A 386 -3.81 34.73 10.59
C ALA A 386 -5.04 33.80 10.64
N CYS A 387 -4.85 32.50 10.40
CA CYS A 387 -5.89 31.48 10.48
C CYS A 387 -6.10 30.93 11.90
N GLY A 388 -5.31 31.34 12.90
CA GLY A 388 -5.43 30.88 14.28
C GLY A 388 -4.77 29.53 14.60
N VAL A 389 -3.83 29.09 13.75
CA VAL A 389 -2.96 27.93 14.02
C VAL A 389 -2.02 28.25 15.19
N VAL A 390 -1.84 27.29 16.10
CA VAL A 390 -0.89 27.43 17.21
C VAL A 390 0.54 27.32 16.69
N ILE A 391 1.38 28.32 16.94
CA ILE A 391 2.80 28.27 16.56
C ILE A 391 3.65 27.80 17.75
N ILE A 392 4.50 26.81 17.51
CA ILE A 392 5.41 26.25 18.51
C ILE A 392 6.83 26.27 17.94
N HIS A 393 7.69 27.06 18.56
CA HIS A 393 9.12 27.05 18.30
C HIS A 393 9.78 25.95 19.12
N VAL A 394 10.58 25.13 18.46
CA VAL A 394 11.35 24.07 19.10
C VAL A 394 12.82 24.39 18.94
N TRP A 395 13.48 24.72 20.02
CA TRP A 395 14.89 25.10 20.01
C TRP A 395 15.74 24.01 20.61
N PHE A 396 16.79 23.61 19.89
CA PHE A 396 17.85 22.83 20.50
C PHE A 396 18.73 23.79 21.30
N VAL A 397 18.87 23.57 22.60
CA VAL A 397 19.62 24.47 23.49
C VAL A 397 20.56 23.66 24.36
N VAL A 398 21.86 23.96 24.28
CA VAL A 398 22.90 23.38 25.14
C VAL A 398 23.22 24.39 26.24
N GLU A 399 23.22 23.95 27.50
CA GLU A 399 23.66 24.82 28.60
C GLU A 399 25.17 25.11 28.52
N PRO A 400 25.65 26.28 28.98
CA PRO A 400 27.09 26.57 29.02
C PRO A 400 27.88 25.46 29.74
N GLY A 401 28.90 24.92 29.08
CA GLY A 401 29.67 23.76 29.58
C GLY A 401 29.01 22.39 29.34
N ALA A 402 27.88 22.36 28.62
CA ALA A 402 27.12 21.17 28.23
C ALA A 402 26.73 20.18 29.35
N PRO A 403 26.35 20.62 30.57
CA PRO A 403 25.88 19.71 31.59
C PRO A 403 24.60 18.98 31.13
N GLY A 404 24.54 17.67 31.36
CA GLY A 404 23.38 16.84 31.00
C GLY A 404 23.32 16.42 29.53
N VAL A 405 24.26 16.82 28.68
CA VAL A 405 24.40 16.27 27.33
C VAL A 405 25.01 14.87 27.43
N THR A 406 24.30 13.88 26.90
CA THR A 406 24.79 12.50 26.85
C THR A 406 25.59 12.31 25.57
N LEU A 407 26.86 11.98 25.70
CA LEU A 407 27.79 11.76 24.59
C LEU A 407 27.76 10.29 24.16
N ASN A 408 26.61 9.84 23.65
CA ASN A 408 26.39 8.47 23.20
C ASN A 408 26.31 8.34 21.68
N ALA A 409 26.53 9.42 20.93
CA ALA A 409 26.57 9.44 19.48
C ALA A 409 27.45 10.59 18.98
N PRO A 410 28.13 10.43 17.82
CA PRO A 410 29.01 11.46 17.24
C PRO A 410 28.35 12.83 17.04
N LEU A 411 27.04 12.84 16.79
CA LEU A 411 26.21 14.04 16.73
C LEU A 411 26.30 14.89 18.01
N PHE A 412 26.18 14.25 19.18
CA PHE A 412 26.16 14.95 20.46
C PHE A 412 27.55 15.38 20.90
N GLU A 413 28.57 14.60 20.53
CA GLU A 413 29.98 14.99 20.66
C GLU A 413 30.27 16.25 19.83
N GLY A 414 29.89 16.25 18.55
CA GLY A 414 30.08 17.39 17.65
C GLY A 414 29.38 18.68 18.11
N LEU A 415 28.22 18.58 18.76
CA LEU A 415 27.52 19.72 19.39
C LEU A 415 28.39 20.39 20.47
N VAL A 416 29.00 19.58 21.34
CA VAL A 416 29.83 20.08 22.45
C VAL A 416 31.15 20.62 21.94
N ASP A 417 31.82 19.88 21.04
CA ASP A 417 33.12 20.27 20.48
C ASP A 417 33.04 21.59 19.70
N SER A 418 31.95 21.79 18.96
CA SER A 418 31.73 23.01 18.17
C SER A 418 31.15 24.17 18.99
N LYS A 419 30.85 23.96 20.28
CA LYS A 419 30.14 24.92 21.15
C LYS A 419 28.84 25.44 20.51
N ALA A 420 28.15 24.54 19.81
CA ALA A 420 26.96 24.86 19.05
C ALA A 420 25.74 25.00 19.97
N LEU A 421 24.83 25.89 19.60
CA LEU A 421 23.50 26.06 20.19
C LEU A 421 23.54 26.36 21.70
N VAL A 422 24.62 26.99 22.16
CA VAL A 422 24.82 27.33 23.58
C VAL A 422 23.86 28.43 24.00
N ARG A 423 23.14 28.25 25.11
CA ARG A 423 22.19 29.23 25.64
C ARG A 423 22.80 30.62 25.72
N GLY A 424 22.06 31.61 25.19
CA GLY A 424 22.47 33.02 25.20
C GLY A 424 23.52 33.38 24.15
N SER A 425 24.05 32.43 23.38
CA SER A 425 24.90 32.73 22.23
C SER A 425 24.08 33.23 21.03
N TRP A 426 24.75 33.89 20.09
CA TRP A 426 24.16 34.18 18.78
C TRP A 426 23.72 32.90 18.06
N GLY A 427 24.53 31.85 18.15
CA GLY A 427 24.28 30.56 17.51
C GLY A 427 22.97 29.88 17.94
N ALA A 428 22.59 30.01 19.21
CA ALA A 428 21.33 29.50 19.74
C ALA A 428 20.11 30.39 19.44
N ALA A 429 20.29 31.63 18.99
CA ALA A 429 19.16 32.49 18.66
C ALA A 429 18.47 32.01 17.36
N PRO A 430 17.14 32.23 17.21
CA PRO A 430 16.44 31.97 15.96
C PRO A 430 17.04 32.82 14.83
N VAL A 431 16.91 32.34 13.60
CA VAL A 431 17.30 33.14 12.44
C VAL A 431 16.45 34.40 12.31
N PRO A 432 17.03 35.51 11.79
CA PRO A 432 16.30 36.76 11.60
C PRO A 432 14.99 36.58 10.83
N GLY A 433 13.89 37.09 11.38
CA GLY A 433 12.55 37.01 10.79
C GLY A 433 11.72 35.78 11.21
N LEU A 434 12.31 34.85 11.97
CA LEU A 434 11.63 33.69 12.55
C LEU A 434 11.59 33.75 14.09
N GLU A 435 11.69 34.94 14.67
CA GLU A 435 11.57 35.12 16.12
C GLU A 435 10.16 34.76 16.62
N PRO A 436 10.02 34.17 17.82
CA PRO A 436 8.73 33.98 18.47
C PRO A 436 8.00 35.30 18.64
N ARG A 437 6.71 35.30 18.28
CA ARG A 437 5.80 36.43 18.48
C ARG A 437 4.95 36.22 19.72
N SER A 438 4.28 37.27 20.18
CA SER A 438 3.32 37.16 21.28
C SER A 438 2.25 36.12 20.94
N GLY A 439 2.03 35.16 21.85
CA GLY A 439 1.10 34.04 21.67
C GLY A 439 1.73 32.76 21.11
N ASP A 440 2.93 32.83 20.54
CA ASP A 440 3.67 31.62 20.17
C ASP A 440 4.19 30.91 21.43
N PHE A 441 4.33 29.58 21.35
CA PHE A 441 5.01 28.81 22.37
C PHE A 441 6.47 28.59 22.00
N VAL A 442 7.33 28.49 23.02
CA VAL A 442 8.72 28.04 22.87
C VAL A 442 8.93 26.82 23.75
N VAL A 443 9.44 25.75 23.16
CA VAL A 443 9.93 24.57 23.87
C VAL A 443 11.40 24.34 23.54
N GLU A 444 12.15 23.90 24.53
CA GLU A 444 13.57 23.63 24.39
C GLU A 444 13.80 22.12 24.47
N LYS A 445 14.70 21.63 23.63
CA LYS A 445 15.11 20.23 23.58
C LYS A 445 16.63 20.10 23.63
N MET A 446 17.09 18.96 24.10
CA MET A 446 18.51 18.54 24.02
C MET A 446 18.65 17.20 23.29
N ARG A 447 17.66 16.86 22.47
CA ARG A 447 17.57 15.63 21.67
C ARG A 447 17.04 15.98 20.28
N MET A 448 17.13 15.03 19.34
CA MET A 448 16.74 15.28 17.96
C MET A 448 15.23 15.47 17.81
N SER A 449 14.44 14.56 18.37
CA SER A 449 12.98 14.64 18.35
C SER A 449 12.46 15.77 19.25
N ALA A 450 11.50 16.56 18.75
CA ALA A 450 10.83 17.61 19.51
C ALA A 450 9.99 17.08 20.69
N TRP A 451 9.72 15.78 20.72
CA TRP A 451 8.98 15.12 21.80
C TRP A 451 9.83 14.84 23.04
N GLU A 452 11.14 14.70 22.88
CA GLU A 452 12.01 14.18 23.93
C GLU A 452 12.43 15.25 24.93
N GLY A 453 11.94 15.12 26.16
CA GLY A 453 12.27 16.01 27.28
C GLY A 453 11.62 17.40 27.20
N THR A 454 10.63 17.59 26.33
CA THR A 454 9.98 18.89 26.12
C THR A 454 8.53 18.92 26.64
N ARG A 455 7.93 20.11 26.66
CA ARG A 455 6.49 20.31 26.96
C ARG A 455 5.60 20.27 25.72
N LEU A 456 6.11 19.81 24.57
CA LEU A 456 5.38 19.83 23.30
C LEU A 456 4.02 19.13 23.41
N GLU A 457 4.00 17.87 23.85
CA GLU A 457 2.78 17.09 23.93
C GLU A 457 1.77 17.68 24.92
N THR A 458 2.25 18.27 26.02
CA THR A 458 1.41 18.97 27.00
C THR A 458 0.73 20.19 26.37
N ILE A 459 1.46 20.99 25.59
CA ILE A 459 0.90 22.16 24.89
C ILE A 459 -0.14 21.71 23.86
N LEU A 460 0.17 20.69 23.05
CA LEU A 460 -0.73 20.18 22.02
C LEU A 460 -2.04 19.67 22.63
N LYS A 461 -1.96 18.89 23.71
CA LYS A 461 -3.13 18.42 24.47
C LYS A 461 -3.93 19.57 25.09
N ALA A 462 -3.26 20.51 25.75
CA ALA A 462 -3.91 21.64 26.40
C ALA A 462 -4.60 22.59 25.40
N THR A 463 -4.08 22.67 24.19
CA THR A 463 -4.64 23.51 23.12
C THR A 463 -5.56 22.74 22.17
N GLY A 464 -5.70 21.42 22.32
CA GLY A 464 -6.59 20.57 21.53
C GLY A 464 -6.16 20.41 20.07
N ARG A 465 -4.85 20.35 19.78
CA ARG A 465 -4.31 20.20 18.42
C ARG A 465 -3.87 18.78 18.18
N ASP A 466 -4.26 18.23 17.03
CA ASP A 466 -3.96 16.86 16.60
C ASP A 466 -3.39 16.81 15.16
N ILE A 467 -3.22 17.95 14.50
CA ILE A 467 -2.54 18.10 13.21
C ILE A 467 -1.26 18.93 13.40
N LEU A 468 -0.11 18.43 12.94
CA LEU A 468 1.18 19.10 13.07
C LEU A 468 1.80 19.43 11.72
N ILE A 469 1.94 20.73 11.43
CA ILE A 469 2.69 21.24 10.28
C ILE A 469 4.16 21.36 10.71
N ASN A 470 4.97 20.38 10.36
CA ASN A 470 6.34 20.21 10.83
C ASN A 470 7.35 20.83 9.85
N THR A 471 7.97 21.93 10.26
CA THR A 471 9.00 22.65 9.49
C THR A 471 10.29 22.77 10.28
N GLY A 472 11.44 22.80 9.61
CA GLY A 472 12.70 22.98 10.33
C GLY A 472 13.96 22.52 9.63
N ALA A 473 15.08 22.61 10.35
CA ALA A 473 16.35 22.08 9.88
C ALA A 473 16.55 20.62 10.28
N TRP A 474 17.48 19.97 9.58
CA TRP A 474 17.77 18.53 9.64
C TRP A 474 16.58 17.67 9.22
N THR A 475 16.24 17.73 7.93
CA THR A 475 15.18 16.90 7.32
C THR A 475 15.30 15.43 7.72
N ASN A 476 16.50 14.85 7.63
CA ASN A 476 16.81 13.45 7.96
C ASN A 476 17.12 13.17 9.43
N MET A 477 16.97 14.16 10.31
CA MET A 477 17.13 13.96 11.75
C MET A 477 15.96 14.59 12.50
N SER A 478 16.05 15.87 12.86
CA SER A 478 15.08 16.51 13.75
C SER A 478 13.65 16.49 13.20
N VAL A 479 13.48 16.84 11.91
CA VAL A 479 12.18 16.83 11.23
C VAL A 479 11.63 15.41 11.14
N GLU A 480 12.44 14.46 10.65
CA GLU A 480 12.04 13.06 10.50
C GLU A 480 11.72 12.37 11.83
N HIS A 481 12.57 12.51 12.86
CA HIS A 481 12.31 11.94 14.18
C HIS A 481 11.01 12.52 14.77
N THR A 482 10.81 13.83 14.67
CA THR A 482 9.60 14.47 15.17
C THR A 482 8.35 14.00 14.43
N ALA A 483 8.43 13.81 13.11
CA ALA A 483 7.33 13.30 12.29
C ALA A 483 6.99 11.84 12.63
N ARG A 484 7.98 10.94 12.65
CA ARG A 484 7.79 9.52 12.97
C ARG A 484 7.18 9.33 14.35
N THR A 485 7.78 9.95 15.37
CA THR A 485 7.26 9.86 16.74
C THR A 485 5.89 10.53 16.87
N GLY A 486 5.62 11.60 16.12
CA GLY A 486 4.30 12.24 16.10
C GLY A 486 3.22 11.32 15.53
N ALA A 487 3.52 10.64 14.42
CA ALA A 487 2.63 9.66 13.83
C ALA A 487 2.37 8.47 14.78
N ASP A 488 3.41 7.93 15.42
CA ASP A 488 3.26 6.86 16.43
C ASP A 488 2.40 7.30 17.62
N LYS A 489 2.46 8.58 17.99
CA LYS A 489 1.64 9.19 19.05
C LYS A 489 0.21 9.53 18.59
N GLY A 490 -0.13 9.29 17.32
CA GLY A 490 -1.46 9.52 16.76
C GLY A 490 -1.73 10.94 16.24
N TYR A 491 -0.70 11.77 16.05
CA TYR A 491 -0.83 13.08 15.41
C TYR A 491 -0.79 12.95 13.88
N PHE A 492 -1.62 13.73 13.19
CA PHE A 492 -1.56 13.83 11.73
C PHE A 492 -0.44 14.78 11.33
N MET A 493 0.61 14.24 10.71
CA MET A 493 1.80 15.01 10.36
C MET A 493 1.71 15.57 8.94
N VAL A 494 2.06 16.84 8.76
CA VAL A 494 2.21 17.50 7.46
C VAL A 494 3.63 18.06 7.40
N VAL A 495 4.41 17.72 6.38
CA VAL A 495 5.77 18.23 6.17
C VAL A 495 5.82 19.00 4.86
N PRO A 496 5.82 20.35 4.89
CA PRO A 496 6.15 21.14 3.72
C PRO A 496 7.65 21.02 3.44
N GLU A 497 8.03 20.25 2.41
CA GLU A 497 9.43 19.91 2.10
C GLU A 497 10.29 21.17 1.87
N ASP A 498 9.70 22.20 1.24
CA ASP A 498 10.35 23.48 0.93
C ASP A 498 10.46 24.42 2.14
N CYS A 499 9.95 23.98 3.29
CA CYS A 499 10.18 24.56 4.60
C CYS A 499 11.22 23.77 5.43
N CYS A 500 11.93 22.83 4.80
CA CYS A 500 12.88 21.95 5.47
C CYS A 500 14.29 22.00 4.85
N SER A 501 15.33 21.91 5.68
CA SER A 501 16.72 21.85 5.20
C SER A 501 17.52 20.69 5.80
N THR A 502 18.55 20.21 5.11
CA THR A 502 19.62 19.37 5.65
C THR A 502 20.90 19.55 4.82
N MET A 503 21.91 18.70 4.99
CA MET A 503 23.24 18.79 4.39
C MET A 503 23.24 19.07 2.88
N ASN A 504 22.38 18.38 2.12
CA ASN A 504 22.22 18.60 0.69
C ASN A 504 20.89 17.99 0.18
N ALA A 505 20.63 18.15 -1.12
CA ALA A 505 19.42 17.68 -1.76
C ALA A 505 19.25 16.15 -1.75
N ASP A 506 20.35 15.37 -1.74
CA ASP A 506 20.28 13.90 -1.70
C ASP A 506 19.79 13.42 -0.33
N TRP A 507 20.38 13.91 0.75
CA TRP A 507 19.95 13.61 2.12
C TRP A 507 18.51 14.09 2.37
N HIS A 508 18.16 15.25 1.82
CA HIS A 508 16.80 15.76 1.89
C HIS A 508 15.81 14.82 1.18
N ARG A 509 16.08 14.46 -0.08
CA ARG A 509 15.24 13.54 -0.86
C ARG A 509 15.16 12.15 -0.24
N ALA A 510 16.23 11.65 0.38
CA ALA A 510 16.19 10.37 1.06
C ALA A 510 15.10 10.35 2.15
N SER A 511 15.01 11.42 2.94
CA SER A 511 13.98 11.52 3.97
C SER A 511 12.61 11.84 3.39
N ILE A 512 12.51 12.84 2.50
CA ILE A 512 11.26 13.25 1.87
C ILE A 512 10.63 12.11 1.08
N ASN A 513 11.38 11.39 0.24
CA ASN A 513 10.82 10.43 -0.72
C ASN A 513 10.64 9.02 -0.16
N PHE A 514 11.32 8.66 0.95
CA PHE A 514 11.26 7.31 1.50
C PHE A 514 10.79 7.31 2.96
N ALA A 515 11.48 8.03 3.83
CA ALA A 515 11.21 7.96 5.26
C ALA A 515 9.89 8.59 5.68
N LEU A 516 9.61 9.80 5.18
CA LEU A 516 8.50 10.63 5.62
C LEU A 516 7.18 10.28 4.94
N GLN A 517 7.21 9.69 3.74
CA GLN A 517 6.00 9.33 2.97
C GLN A 517 5.05 8.38 3.72
N ASN A 518 5.57 7.56 4.63
CA ASN A 518 4.78 6.60 5.40
C ASN A 518 4.20 7.17 6.70
N VAL A 519 4.65 8.36 7.13
CA VAL A 519 4.32 8.92 8.47
C VAL A 519 3.79 10.36 8.41
N ALA A 520 3.90 11.04 7.27
CA ALA A 520 3.45 12.41 7.10
C ALA A 520 2.95 12.67 5.67
N VAL A 521 2.03 13.63 5.53
CA VAL A 521 1.73 14.24 4.23
C VAL A 521 2.90 15.15 3.86
N VAL A 522 3.73 14.70 2.93
CA VAL A 522 4.81 15.50 2.37
C VAL A 522 4.26 16.35 1.23
N THR A 523 4.45 17.67 1.32
CA THR A 523 3.86 18.63 0.38
C THR A 523 4.72 19.90 0.31
N ARG A 524 4.18 21.00 -0.22
CA ARG A 524 4.86 22.31 -0.30
C ARG A 524 4.12 23.37 0.49
N ALA A 525 4.81 24.42 0.91
CA ALA A 525 4.27 25.53 1.68
C ALA A 525 3.03 26.16 1.03
N ASP A 526 3.03 26.31 -0.30
CA ASP A 526 1.88 26.85 -1.05
C ASP A 526 0.62 26.01 -0.91
N ALA A 527 0.76 24.68 -0.92
CA ALA A 527 -0.35 23.77 -0.75
C ALA A 527 -0.89 23.82 0.68
N VAL A 528 -0.01 23.95 1.68
CA VAL A 528 -0.43 24.12 3.09
C VAL A 528 -1.14 25.46 3.30
N ILE A 529 -0.64 26.55 2.71
CA ILE A 529 -1.26 27.86 2.77
C ILE A 529 -2.66 27.81 2.15
N LYS A 530 -2.79 27.25 0.94
CA LYS A 530 -4.09 27.05 0.28
C LYS A 530 -5.04 26.19 1.13
N ALA A 531 -4.51 25.18 1.82
CA ALA A 531 -5.31 24.27 2.65
C ALA A 531 -5.84 24.90 3.95
N LEU A 532 -5.18 25.94 4.47
CA LEU A 532 -5.58 26.63 5.70
C LEU A 532 -6.69 27.69 5.49
N GLY A 533 -7.04 27.98 4.23
CA GLY A 533 -8.04 28.99 3.87
C GLY A 533 -7.40 30.28 3.42
#